data_AF-A0A7R9UBM7-F1
#
_entry.id   AF-A0A7R9UBM7-F1
#
_cell.length_a   1.000
_cell.length_b   1.000
_cell.length_c   1.000
_cell.angle_alpha   90.00
_cell.angle_beta   90.00
_cell.angle_gamma   90.00
#
_symmetry.space_group_name_H-M   'P 1'
#
loop_
_entity.id
_entity.type
_entity.pdbx_description
1 polymer ?
#
loop_
_entity_poly.entity_id
_entity_poly.type
_entity_poly.pdbx_seq_one_letter_code
_entity_poly.pdbx_strand_id
1 'polypeptide(L)'
;IEVFSEAIDDILPEPSVEQKEPDVLDVLMEQRRNQRRLVRENRGDEDVDDADDPPELAEPPAALMRRFDLFFRPQSSSKAIPIREVGAADIGSLVTVKAMVTRVSTVRPLMSVCTYTCDSCGHEIYQEDRR
;
A
#
# COMPACT_ATOMS: atom_id res chain seq x y z
N ILE A 1 -10.63 -2.12 5.82
CA ILE A 1 -9.64 -2.88 5.01
C ILE A 1 -8.28 -2.80 5.70
N GLU A 2 -7.83 -1.60 6.09
CA GLU A 2 -6.56 -1.33 6.80
C GLU A 2 -6.21 -2.34 7.89
N VAL A 3 -7.08 -2.59 8.86
CA VAL A 3 -6.81 -3.53 9.98
C VAL A 3 -6.50 -4.95 9.51
N PHE A 4 -7.20 -5.42 8.47
CA PHE A 4 -6.93 -6.75 7.91
C PHE A 4 -5.64 -6.75 7.09
N SER A 5 -5.32 -5.65 6.41
CA SER A 5 -4.06 -5.51 5.69
C SER A 5 -2.87 -5.52 6.64
N GLU A 6 -2.94 -4.79 7.75
CA GLU A 6 -1.90 -4.78 8.80
C GLU A 6 -1.70 -6.18 9.41
N ALA A 7 -2.79 -6.86 9.76
CA ALA A 7 -2.69 -8.23 10.26
C ALA A 7 -2.12 -9.23 9.22
N ILE A 8 -2.31 -8.98 7.92
CA ILE A 8 -1.68 -9.77 6.87
C ILE A 8 -0.21 -9.45 6.78
N ASP A 9 0.17 -8.17 6.87
CA ASP A 9 1.56 -7.74 6.86
C ASP A 9 2.37 -8.44 7.98
N ASP A 10 1.77 -8.63 9.17
CA ASP A 10 2.38 -9.34 10.31
C ASP A 10 2.55 -10.86 10.10
N ILE A 11 1.67 -11.49 9.31
CA ILE A 11 1.61 -12.96 9.14
C ILE A 11 2.24 -13.39 7.80
N LEU A 12 2.56 -12.44 6.91
CA LEU A 12 3.07 -12.72 5.57
C LEU A 12 4.42 -13.48 5.64
N PRO A 13 4.50 -14.72 5.15
CA PRO A 13 5.75 -15.47 5.17
C PRO A 13 6.74 -14.92 4.14
N GLU A 14 8.01 -15.25 4.36
CA GLU A 14 9.06 -15.00 3.37
C GLU A 14 8.73 -15.65 2.01
N PRO A 15 9.18 -15.03 0.91
CA PRO A 15 8.86 -15.49 -0.44
C PRO A 15 9.31 -16.93 -0.65
N SER A 16 8.35 -17.80 -1.01
CA SER A 16 8.60 -19.23 -1.24
C SER A 16 9.22 -19.56 -2.60
N VAL A 17 9.28 -18.57 -3.50
CA VAL A 17 9.80 -18.71 -4.86
C VAL A 17 10.82 -17.61 -5.11
N GLU A 18 12.00 -17.98 -5.60
CA GLU A 18 13.00 -17.02 -6.07
C GLU A 18 12.47 -16.27 -7.30
N GLN A 19 12.36 -14.95 -7.20
CA GLN A 19 12.01 -14.10 -8.32
C GLN A 19 13.23 -13.96 -9.26
N LYS A 20 13.04 -14.22 -10.56
CA LYS A 20 14.11 -14.18 -11.56
C LYS A 20 14.55 -12.76 -11.95
N GLU A 21 13.65 -11.80 -11.85
CA GLU A 21 13.89 -10.40 -12.21
C GLU A 21 13.44 -9.52 -11.03
N PRO A 22 14.25 -8.52 -10.63
CA PRO A 22 13.90 -7.64 -9.53
C PRO A 22 12.72 -6.75 -9.93
N ASP A 23 11.69 -6.72 -9.08
CA ASP A 23 10.58 -5.77 -9.24
C ASP A 23 11.06 -4.34 -8.95
N VAL A 24 10.35 -3.33 -9.47
CA VAL A 24 10.64 -1.92 -9.22
C VAL A 24 10.62 -1.62 -7.72
N LEU A 25 9.71 -2.26 -6.97
CA LEU A 25 9.67 -2.15 -5.51
C LEU A 25 10.91 -2.76 -4.84
N ASP A 26 11.48 -3.86 -5.37
CA ASP A 26 12.71 -4.45 -4.82
C ASP A 26 13.90 -3.51 -5.02
N VAL A 27 14.01 -2.93 -6.21
CA VAL A 27 15.04 -1.93 -6.53
C VAL A 27 14.92 -0.71 -5.62
N LEU A 28 13.68 -0.23 -5.38
CA LEU A 28 13.43 0.89 -4.48
C LEU A 28 13.84 0.57 -3.03
N MET A 29 13.48 -0.62 -2.54
CA MET A 29 13.85 -1.06 -1.19
C MET A 29 15.37 -1.22 -1.04
N GLU A 30 16.04 -1.77 -2.05
CA GLU A 30 17.48 -1.96 -2.05
C GLU A 30 18.23 -0.62 -2.06
N GLN A 31 17.83 0.31 -2.93
CA GLN A 31 18.38 1.65 -2.98
C GLN A 31 18.28 2.35 -1.61
N ARG A 32 17.13 2.21 -0.93
CA ARG A 32 16.94 2.78 0.41
C ARG A 32 17.79 2.11 1.47
N ARG A 33 17.87 0.77 1.50
CA ARG A 33 18.74 0.06 2.44
C ARG A 33 20.19 0.53 2.32
N ASN A 34 20.67 0.71 1.10
CA ASN A 34 22.00 1.26 0.84
C ASN A 34 22.14 2.71 1.32
N GLN A 35 21.15 3.57 1.05
CA GLN A 35 21.15 4.96 1.54
C GLN A 35 21.14 5.04 3.07
N ARG A 36 20.32 4.21 3.74
CA ARG A 36 20.29 4.13 5.21
C ARG A 36 21.66 3.73 5.77
N ARG A 37 22.29 2.72 5.17
CA ARG A 37 23.63 2.25 5.58
C ARG A 37 24.66 3.36 5.47
N LEU A 38 24.68 4.07 4.34
CA LEU A 38 25.63 5.18 4.11
C LEU A 38 25.42 6.35 5.07
N VAL A 39 24.17 6.69 5.41
CA VAL A 39 23.88 7.77 6.36
C VAL A 39 24.32 7.39 7.78
N ARG A 40 24.07 6.14 8.21
CA ARG A 40 24.53 5.65 9.53
C ARG A 40 26.05 5.56 9.61
N GLU A 41 26.71 5.03 8.57
CA GLU A 41 28.19 4.98 8.47
C GLU A 41 28.81 6.38 8.57
N ASN A 42 28.24 7.38 7.89
CA ASN A 42 28.75 8.75 7.92
C ASN A 42 28.54 9.46 9.26
N ARG A 43 27.54 9.06 10.05
CA ARG A 43 27.26 9.65 11.37
C ARG A 43 28.02 8.95 12.51
N GLY A 44 28.52 7.74 12.29
CA GLY A 44 29.19 6.95 13.32
C GLY A 44 28.22 6.35 14.35
N ASP A 45 26.93 6.26 14.00
CA ASP A 45 25.85 5.75 14.84
C ASP A 45 25.68 4.24 14.60
N GLU A 46 26.45 3.42 15.30
CA GLU A 46 26.38 1.95 15.20
C GLU A 46 25.27 1.35 16.11
N ASP A 47 24.80 2.09 17.13
CA ASP A 47 23.93 1.57 18.21
C ASP A 47 22.64 2.41 18.48
N VAL A 48 22.18 3.23 17.53
CA VAL A 48 20.97 4.06 17.72
C VAL A 48 19.71 3.29 17.31
N ASP A 49 18.71 3.22 18.21
CA ASP A 49 17.39 2.63 17.96
C ASP A 49 16.72 3.29 16.73
N ASP A 50 16.06 2.48 15.87
CA ASP A 50 15.37 2.95 14.65
C ASP A 50 14.31 4.04 14.91
N ALA A 51 13.88 4.22 16.17
CA ALA A 51 12.92 5.24 16.60
C ALA A 51 13.49 6.68 16.63
N ASP A 52 14.81 6.85 16.67
CA ASP A 52 15.50 8.15 16.63
C ASP A 52 16.09 8.46 15.23
N ASP A 53 15.68 7.68 14.22
CA ASP A 53 16.10 7.92 12.85
C ASP A 53 15.65 9.33 12.39
N PRO A 54 16.56 10.09 11.75
CA PRO A 54 16.25 11.37 11.12
C PRO A 54 15.02 11.26 10.21
N PRO A 55 14.29 12.37 9.98
CA PRO A 55 13.20 12.37 9.01
C PRO A 55 13.65 11.91 7.61
N GLU A 56 14.94 12.07 7.28
CA GLU A 56 15.58 11.55 6.07
C GLU A 56 15.57 10.03 5.93
N LEU A 57 15.46 9.32 7.04
CA LEU A 57 15.46 7.86 7.15
C LEU A 57 14.07 7.29 7.46
N ALA A 58 13.03 8.13 7.52
CA ALA A 58 11.66 7.71 7.83
C ALA A 58 11.19 6.55 6.93
N GLU A 59 10.49 5.59 7.54
CA GLU A 59 9.93 4.46 6.80
C GLU A 59 8.82 4.88 5.83
N PRO A 60 8.77 4.27 4.64
CA PRO A 60 7.65 4.49 3.73
C PRO A 60 6.34 4.02 4.37
N PRO A 61 5.21 4.63 3.99
CA PRO A 61 3.90 4.11 4.39
C PRO A 61 3.73 2.65 3.94
N ALA A 62 3.12 1.83 4.79
CA ALA A 62 2.85 0.42 4.48
C ALA A 62 2.06 0.25 3.17
N ALA A 63 1.20 1.21 2.83
CA ALA A 63 0.46 1.24 1.56
C ALA A 63 1.37 1.23 0.31
N LEU A 64 2.60 1.76 0.37
CA LEU A 64 3.57 1.72 -0.73
C LEU A 64 4.27 0.35 -0.83
N MET A 65 4.39 -0.35 0.30
CA MET A 65 5.18 -1.59 0.41
C MET A 65 4.34 -2.85 0.15
N ARG A 66 3.01 -2.75 0.22
CA ARG A 66 2.08 -3.87 -0.01
C ARG A 66 2.09 -4.32 -1.48
N ARG A 67 2.39 -5.60 -1.69
CA ARG A 67 2.36 -6.28 -3.00
C ARG A 67 1.06 -7.03 -3.28
N PHE A 68 0.01 -6.77 -2.51
CA PHE A 68 -1.26 -7.48 -2.60
C PHE A 68 -2.44 -6.53 -2.46
N ASP A 69 -3.55 -6.92 -3.09
CA ASP A 69 -4.85 -6.30 -2.91
C ASP A 69 -5.77 -7.22 -2.12
N LEU A 70 -6.54 -6.66 -1.18
CA LEU A 70 -7.50 -7.39 -0.38
C LEU A 70 -8.93 -7.11 -0.84
N PHE A 71 -9.67 -8.18 -1.14
CA PHE A 71 -11.07 -8.10 -1.54
C PHE A 71 -11.95 -8.97 -0.63
N PHE A 72 -13.07 -8.40 -0.18
CA PHE A 72 -14.09 -9.15 0.53
C PHE A 72 -15.11 -9.72 -0.45
N ARG A 73 -15.23 -11.06 -0.45
CA ARG A 73 -16.28 -11.73 -1.18
C ARG A 73 -17.54 -11.84 -0.30
N PRO A 74 -18.73 -11.50 -0.81
CA PRO A 74 -19.96 -11.68 -0.05
C PRO A 74 -20.25 -13.17 0.19
N GLN A 75 -20.92 -13.49 1.30
CA GLN A 75 -21.30 -14.85 1.62
C GLN A 75 -22.31 -15.41 0.60
N SER A 76 -22.27 -16.72 0.34
CA SER A 76 -23.21 -17.39 -0.57
C SER A 76 -24.68 -17.27 -0.14
N SER A 77 -24.93 -17.03 1.15
CA SER A 77 -26.25 -16.77 1.72
C SER A 77 -26.80 -15.36 1.41
N SER A 78 -25.91 -14.41 1.06
CA SER A 78 -26.30 -13.04 0.77
C SER A 78 -27.04 -12.98 -0.58
N LYS A 79 -28.25 -12.41 -0.56
CA LYS A 79 -29.07 -12.28 -1.76
C LYS A 79 -28.79 -10.96 -2.44
N ALA A 80 -28.83 -10.97 -3.77
CA ALA A 80 -28.72 -9.74 -4.54
C ALA A 80 -29.97 -8.87 -4.36
N ILE A 81 -29.78 -7.61 -4.00
CA ILE A 81 -30.83 -6.60 -3.83
C ILE A 81 -30.98 -5.83 -5.15
N PRO A 82 -32.20 -5.52 -5.61
CA PRO A 82 -32.39 -4.68 -6.80
C PRO A 82 -31.99 -3.23 -6.48
N ILE A 83 -31.41 -2.53 -7.46
CA ILE A 83 -30.82 -1.19 -7.26
C ILE A 83 -31.80 -0.15 -6.66
N ARG A 84 -33.10 -0.30 -6.91
CA ARG A 84 -34.17 0.58 -6.40
C ARG A 84 -34.40 0.48 -4.88
N GLU A 85 -33.95 -0.62 -4.26
CA GLU A 85 -34.11 -0.88 -2.83
C GLU A 85 -32.87 -0.46 -2.03
N VAL A 86 -31.76 -0.15 -2.71
CA VAL A 86 -30.54 0.34 -2.05
C VAL A 86 -30.77 1.77 -1.57
N GLY A 87 -30.65 1.98 -0.26
CA GLY A 87 -30.97 3.25 0.38
C GLY A 87 -29.92 3.73 1.38
N ALA A 88 -30.28 4.76 2.16
CA ALA A 88 -29.39 5.33 3.16
C ALA A 88 -29.00 4.34 4.28
N ALA A 89 -29.85 3.34 4.55
CA ALA A 89 -29.58 2.30 5.53
C ALA A 89 -28.42 1.38 5.14
N ASP A 90 -28.08 1.31 3.85
CA ASP A 90 -27.02 0.46 3.32
C ASP A 90 -25.65 1.17 3.23
N ILE A 91 -25.58 2.43 3.65
CA ILE A 91 -24.32 3.20 3.60
C ILE A 91 -23.30 2.57 4.57
N GLY A 92 -22.14 2.22 4.04
CA GLY A 92 -21.06 1.58 4.80
C GLY A 92 -21.22 0.06 4.98
N SER A 93 -22.24 -0.56 4.37
CA SER A 93 -22.43 -2.02 4.40
C SER A 93 -22.01 -2.69 3.07
N LEU A 94 -21.70 -3.99 3.14
CA LEU A 94 -21.39 -4.80 1.95
C LEU A 94 -22.68 -5.32 1.31
N VAL A 95 -23.10 -4.70 0.21
CA VAL A 95 -24.29 -5.10 -0.56
C VAL A 95 -23.93 -5.80 -1.87
N THR A 96 -24.78 -6.74 -2.28
CA THR A 96 -24.68 -7.40 -3.59
C THR A 96 -25.81 -6.90 -4.48
N VAL A 97 -25.50 -6.39 -5.66
CA VAL A 97 -26.49 -5.86 -6.61
C VAL A 97 -26.38 -6.58 -7.95
N LYS A 98 -27.53 -6.88 -8.57
CA LYS A 98 -27.60 -7.43 -9.93
C LYS A 98 -28.09 -6.37 -10.90
N ALA A 99 -27.27 -6.03 -11.89
CA ALA A 99 -27.57 -4.99 -12.89
C ALA A 99 -26.96 -5.33 -14.27
N MET A 100 -27.40 -4.61 -15.30
CA MET A 100 -26.82 -4.65 -16.65
C MET A 100 -25.88 -3.46 -16.83
N VAL A 101 -24.64 -3.71 -17.26
CA VAL A 101 -23.64 -2.67 -17.50
C VAL A 101 -23.89 -2.05 -18.88
N THR A 102 -24.15 -0.74 -18.92
CA THR A 102 -24.48 -0.01 -20.17
C THR A 102 -23.29 0.75 -20.75
N ARG A 103 -22.37 1.23 -19.91
CA ARG A 103 -21.19 1.98 -20.32
C ARG A 103 -20.02 1.64 -19.41
N VAL A 104 -18.86 1.39 -20.01
CA VAL A 104 -17.59 1.17 -19.32
C VAL A 104 -16.61 2.26 -19.77
N SER A 105 -15.86 2.83 -18.84
CA SER A 105 -14.77 3.77 -19.17
C SER A 105 -13.48 3.01 -19.45
N THR A 106 -12.54 3.66 -20.14
CA THR A 106 -11.19 3.10 -20.29
C THR A 106 -10.47 3.06 -18.95
N VAL A 107 -9.52 2.12 -18.82
CA VAL A 107 -8.66 2.02 -17.64
C VAL A 107 -7.84 3.29 -17.51
N ARG A 108 -7.84 3.87 -16.31
CA ARG A 108 -7.01 5.01 -15.93
C ARG A 108 -6.24 4.64 -14.67
N PRO A 109 -4.93 4.89 -14.59
CA PRO A 109 -4.19 4.66 -13.37
C PRO A 109 -4.69 5.58 -12.27
N LEU A 110 -4.86 5.04 -11.07
CA LEU A 110 -5.16 5.80 -9.86
C LEU A 110 -3.90 5.78 -8.99
N MET A 111 -3.51 6.95 -8.49
CA MET A 111 -2.35 7.11 -7.63
C MET A 111 -2.77 6.82 -6.19
N SER A 112 -2.10 5.89 -5.52
CA SER A 112 -2.35 5.54 -4.11
C SER A 112 -1.47 6.39 -3.17
N VAL A 113 -0.17 6.41 -3.45
CA VAL A 113 0.84 7.18 -2.69
C VAL A 113 1.64 8.05 -3.66
N CYS A 114 1.70 9.34 -3.39
CA CYS A 114 2.58 10.27 -4.07
C CYS A 114 3.94 10.29 -3.38
N THR A 115 5.02 10.04 -4.11
CA THR A 115 6.39 10.22 -3.61
C THR A 115 6.99 11.48 -4.23
N TYR A 116 7.38 12.44 -3.39
CA TYR A 116 8.06 13.65 -3.80
C TYR A 116 9.54 13.55 -3.45
N THR A 117 10.41 13.56 -4.45
CA THR A 117 11.87 13.52 -4.26
C THR A 117 12.47 14.90 -4.44
N CYS A 118 13.37 15.30 -3.54
CA CYS A 118 14.13 16.54 -3.67
C CYS A 118 15.37 16.34 -4.54
N ASP A 119 15.51 17.11 -5.62
CA ASP A 119 16.67 17.02 -6.51
C ASP A 119 18.00 17.44 -5.87
N SER A 120 17.97 18.26 -4.81
CA SER A 120 19.18 18.80 -4.18
C SER A 120 19.78 17.88 -3.12
N CYS A 121 18.94 17.24 -2.30
CA CYS A 121 19.39 16.37 -1.20
C CYS A 121 18.95 14.91 -1.35
N GLY A 122 18.09 14.58 -2.32
CA GLY A 122 17.58 13.22 -2.52
C GLY A 122 16.57 12.75 -1.47
N HIS A 123 16.06 13.65 -0.62
CA HIS A 123 15.05 13.30 0.38
C HIS A 123 13.68 13.05 -0.26
N GLU A 124 12.96 12.05 0.26
CA GLU A 124 11.65 11.61 -0.26
C GLU A 124 10.54 11.85 0.77
N ILE A 125 9.44 12.47 0.35
CA ILE A 125 8.24 12.72 1.15
C ILE A 125 7.07 11.94 0.56
N TYR A 126 6.32 11.23 1.41
CA TYR A 126 5.15 10.45 1.00
C TYR A 126 3.85 11.14 1.39
N GLN A 127 2.91 11.18 0.46
CA GLN A 127 1.55 11.63 0.70
C GLN A 127 0.57 10.56 0.27
N GLU A 128 -0.26 10.08 1.20
CA GLU A 128 -1.36 9.16 0.91
C GLU A 128 -2.56 9.91 0.32
N ASP A 129 -3.20 9.34 -0.71
CA ASP A 129 -4.43 9.90 -1.27
C ASP A 129 -5.60 9.69 -0.30
N ARG A 130 -6.13 10.78 0.29
CA ARG A 130 -7.21 10.76 1.29
C ARG A 130 -8.62 10.80 0.68
N ARG A 131 -8.87 10.04 -0.38
CA ARG A 131 -10.21 10.00 -1.00
C ARG A 131 -11.18 9.05 -0.33
#